data_AF-A0A1Q9JQW7-F1
#
_entry.id   AF-A0A1Q9JQW7-F1
#
_cell.length_a   1.000
_cell.length_b   1.000
_cell.length_c   1.000
_cell.angle_alpha   90.00
_cell.angle_beta   90.00
_cell.angle_gamma   90.00
#
_symmetry.space_group_name_H-M   'P 1'
#
loop_
_entity.id
_entity.type
_entity.pdbx_description
1 polymer ?
#
loop_
_entity_poly.entity_id
_entity_poly.type
_entity_poly.pdbx_seq_one_letter_code
_entity_poly.pdbx_strand_id
1 'polypeptide(L)'
;MDGSFNQAIFLIDSNAYTEGSINSYDYIHDDQVDWYQENIKRLEKQERKAISSMLFFHIPLQQYRTAYELYEKGSKEVTYYFGSNDEKMINKVCASNYPSKIFDTALKLGSTKAFFCGHDHYNNMSLEYKGIRLTYGMSIDYLAMPGIENDTKQRGGTLITVHKDSSYDIEQIPLTSIEKQ
;
A
#
# COMPACT_ATOMS: atom_id res chain seq x y z
N MET A 1 -20.85 12.90 -16.70
CA MET A 1 -19.93 11.73 -16.79
C MET A 1 -20.54 10.76 -17.79
N ASP A 2 -19.75 10.09 -18.61
CA ASP A 2 -20.25 9.19 -19.68
C ASP A 2 -20.64 7.78 -19.18
N GLY A 3 -20.38 7.50 -17.89
CA GLY A 3 -20.73 6.23 -17.25
C GLY A 3 -19.75 5.09 -17.55
N SER A 4 -18.65 5.36 -18.25
CA SER A 4 -17.65 4.34 -18.56
C SER A 4 -16.88 3.90 -17.30
N PHE A 5 -16.55 2.61 -17.22
CA PHE A 5 -15.74 2.09 -16.12
C PHE A 5 -14.32 2.65 -16.21
N ASN A 6 -13.85 3.27 -15.13
CA ASN A 6 -12.52 3.89 -15.07
C ASN A 6 -11.52 2.99 -14.33
N GLN A 7 -11.74 2.78 -13.03
CA GLN A 7 -10.76 2.20 -12.12
C GLN A 7 -11.45 1.26 -11.15
N ALA A 8 -10.87 0.08 -10.93
CA ALA A 8 -11.31 -0.83 -9.88
C ALA A 8 -10.51 -0.55 -8.59
N ILE A 9 -11.22 -0.50 -7.46
CA ILE A 9 -10.63 -0.37 -6.12
C ILE A 9 -10.98 -1.62 -5.35
N PHE A 10 -9.95 -2.32 -4.85
CA PHE A 10 -10.10 -3.52 -4.05
C PHE A 10 -9.65 -3.23 -2.62
N LEU A 11 -10.53 -3.51 -1.67
CA LEU A 11 -10.24 -3.43 -0.24
C LEU A 11 -10.13 -4.87 0.24
N ILE A 12 -8.95 -5.25 0.72
CA ILE A 12 -8.61 -6.63 1.06
C ILE A 12 -8.21 -6.66 2.52
N ASP A 13 -8.82 -7.59 3.26
CA ASP A 13 -8.44 -7.86 4.64
C ASP A 13 -7.07 -8.56 4.65
N SER A 14 -6.05 -7.94 5.21
CA SER A 14 -4.74 -8.57 5.39
C SER A 14 -4.69 -9.50 6.60
N ASN A 15 -5.83 -9.75 7.22
CA ASN A 15 -6.01 -10.47 8.48
C ASN A 15 -5.29 -9.73 9.63
N ALA A 16 -5.12 -10.40 10.76
CA ALA A 16 -4.64 -9.81 12.01
C ALA A 16 -3.36 -10.51 12.51
N TYR A 17 -3.20 -10.59 13.83
CA TYR A 17 -2.11 -11.33 14.45
C TYR A 17 -2.32 -12.84 14.36
N THR A 18 -1.23 -13.61 14.19
CA THR A 18 -1.25 -15.06 14.36
C THR A 18 -0.90 -15.46 15.79
N GLU A 19 -1.31 -16.66 16.21
CA GLU A 19 -1.02 -17.16 17.54
C GLU A 19 0.50 -17.24 17.80
N GLY A 20 0.97 -16.68 18.92
CA GLY A 20 2.33 -16.90 19.44
C GLY A 20 3.18 -15.66 19.71
N SER A 21 2.89 -14.48 19.12
CA SER A 21 3.58 -13.23 19.51
C SER A 21 2.85 -11.96 19.05
N ILE A 22 3.08 -10.84 19.74
CA ILE A 22 2.54 -9.50 19.39
C ILE A 22 3.11 -8.95 18.07
N ASN A 23 4.07 -9.64 17.44
CA ASN A 23 4.72 -9.26 16.18
C ASN A 23 4.61 -10.35 15.11
N SER A 24 3.72 -11.33 15.31
CA SER A 24 3.42 -12.35 14.32
C SER A 24 2.19 -11.91 13.53
N TYR A 25 2.37 -11.54 12.28
CA TYR A 25 1.30 -11.05 11.41
C TYR A 25 0.83 -12.15 10.47
N ASP A 26 -0.48 -12.26 10.30
CA ASP A 26 -1.08 -13.07 9.25
C ASP A 26 -0.91 -12.37 7.88
N TYR A 27 -1.41 -12.97 6.82
CA TYR A 27 -1.19 -12.53 5.44
C TYR A 27 -2.47 -12.63 4.62
N ILE A 28 -2.46 -12.06 3.42
CA ILE A 28 -3.55 -12.22 2.46
C ILE A 28 -3.49 -13.64 1.88
N HIS A 29 -4.50 -14.45 2.19
CA HIS A 29 -4.58 -15.87 1.85
C HIS A 29 -4.98 -16.12 0.39
N ASP A 30 -4.77 -17.35 -0.07
CA ASP A 30 -4.96 -17.75 -1.46
C ASP A 30 -6.40 -17.55 -1.96
N ASP A 31 -7.41 -17.77 -1.12
CA ASP A 31 -8.82 -17.57 -1.47
C ASP A 31 -9.15 -16.09 -1.72
N GLN A 32 -8.55 -15.17 -0.95
CA GLN A 32 -8.65 -13.73 -1.16
C GLN A 32 -7.94 -13.31 -2.46
N VAL A 33 -6.79 -13.92 -2.77
CA VAL A 33 -6.06 -13.70 -4.03
C VAL A 33 -6.87 -14.20 -5.23
N ASP A 34 -7.47 -15.37 -5.12
CA ASP A 34 -8.32 -15.95 -6.16
C ASP A 34 -9.56 -15.06 -6.39
N TRP A 35 -10.22 -14.62 -5.32
CA TRP A 35 -11.33 -13.68 -5.40
C TRP A 35 -10.94 -12.37 -6.11
N TYR A 36 -9.78 -11.79 -5.77
CA TYR A 36 -9.27 -10.61 -6.46
C TYR A 36 -9.07 -10.87 -7.96
N GLN A 37 -8.40 -11.97 -8.30
CA GLN A 37 -8.10 -12.35 -9.68
C GLN A 37 -9.37 -12.62 -10.51
N GLU A 38 -10.36 -13.28 -9.93
CA GLU A 38 -11.63 -13.58 -10.59
C GLU A 38 -12.43 -12.30 -10.85
N ASN A 39 -12.48 -11.39 -9.89
CA ASN A 39 -13.22 -10.15 -10.03
C ASN A 39 -12.61 -9.22 -11.07
N ILE A 40 -11.27 -9.08 -11.12
CA ILE A 40 -10.65 -8.25 -12.15
C ILE A 40 -10.88 -8.83 -13.55
N LYS A 41 -10.71 -10.15 -13.74
CA LYS A 41 -10.99 -10.83 -15.02
C LYS A 41 -12.47 -10.69 -15.42
N ARG A 42 -13.39 -10.76 -14.46
CA ARG A 42 -14.82 -10.56 -14.70
C ARG A 42 -15.09 -9.14 -15.19
N LEU A 43 -14.53 -8.13 -14.53
CA LEU A 43 -14.68 -6.72 -14.93
C LEU A 43 -14.09 -6.47 -16.33
N GLU A 44 -12.90 -6.98 -16.61
CA GLU A 44 -12.26 -6.86 -17.93
C GLU A 44 -13.11 -7.48 -19.04
N LYS A 45 -13.74 -8.62 -18.76
CA LYS A 45 -14.67 -9.27 -19.71
C LYS A 45 -15.95 -8.46 -19.91
N GLN A 46 -16.50 -7.87 -18.85
CA GLN A 46 -17.73 -7.05 -18.93
C GLN A 46 -17.49 -5.76 -19.70
N GLU A 47 -16.37 -5.09 -19.43
CA GLU A 47 -16.00 -3.82 -20.06
C GLU A 47 -15.29 -3.99 -21.40
N ARG A 48 -14.91 -5.22 -21.76
CA ARG A 48 -14.18 -5.58 -22.99
C ARG A 48 -12.87 -4.81 -23.16
N LYS A 49 -12.21 -4.49 -22.05
CA LYS A 49 -10.92 -3.79 -21.98
C LYS A 49 -10.19 -4.18 -20.71
N ALA A 50 -8.87 -3.99 -20.68
CA ALA A 50 -8.11 -4.09 -19.43
C ALA A 50 -8.58 -3.02 -18.45
N ILE A 51 -8.71 -3.39 -17.17
CA ILE A 51 -9.24 -2.50 -16.13
C ILE A 51 -8.15 -2.21 -15.14
N SER A 52 -7.74 -0.94 -15.05
CA SER A 52 -6.79 -0.50 -14.04
C SER A 52 -7.31 -0.82 -12.65
N SER A 53 -6.45 -1.35 -11.77
CA SER A 53 -6.79 -1.70 -10.39
C SER A 53 -5.84 -1.10 -9.34
N MET A 54 -6.39 -0.79 -8.17
CA MET A 54 -5.66 -0.38 -6.97
C MET A 54 -6.10 -1.25 -5.80
N LEU A 55 -5.17 -1.65 -4.94
CA LEU A 55 -5.44 -2.50 -3.79
C LEU A 55 -5.10 -1.77 -2.49
N PHE A 56 -5.99 -1.91 -1.51
CA PHE A 56 -5.87 -1.35 -0.17
C PHE A 56 -5.96 -2.48 0.84
N PHE A 57 -5.02 -2.52 1.77
CA PHE A 57 -4.97 -3.50 2.86
C PHE A 57 -4.23 -2.89 4.05
N HIS A 58 -4.31 -3.49 5.23
CA HIS A 58 -3.75 -2.88 6.44
C HIS A 58 -2.25 -3.17 6.60
N ILE A 59 -1.89 -4.45 6.66
CA ILE A 59 -0.53 -4.94 6.95
C ILE A 59 0.31 -4.94 5.65
N PRO A 60 1.54 -4.39 5.64
CA PRO A 60 2.35 -4.35 4.44
C PRO A 60 2.74 -5.75 3.96
N LEU A 61 2.86 -5.90 2.65
CA LEU A 61 3.42 -7.11 2.04
C LEU A 61 4.95 -7.14 2.18
N GLN A 62 5.53 -8.33 2.04
CA GLN A 62 6.99 -8.50 1.99
C GLN A 62 7.65 -7.65 0.90
N GLN A 63 6.94 -7.36 -0.19
CA GLN A 63 7.46 -6.51 -1.26
C GLN A 63 7.66 -5.05 -0.84
N TYR A 64 6.97 -4.53 0.19
CA TYR A 64 7.31 -3.23 0.78
C TYR A 64 8.69 -3.28 1.43
N ARG A 65 8.99 -4.36 2.16
CA ARG A 65 10.32 -4.58 2.77
C ARG A 65 11.39 -4.72 1.68
N THR A 66 11.16 -5.56 0.68
CA THR A 66 12.10 -5.75 -0.44
C THR A 66 12.36 -4.44 -1.19
N ALA A 67 11.32 -3.68 -1.52
CA ALA A 67 11.48 -2.40 -2.21
C ALA A 67 12.27 -1.39 -1.36
N TYR A 68 11.99 -1.33 -0.06
CA TYR A 68 12.70 -0.45 0.85
C TYR A 68 14.18 -0.82 1.00
N GLU A 69 14.51 -2.11 1.13
CA GLU A 69 15.90 -2.59 1.18
C GLU A 69 16.67 -2.30 -0.12
N LEU A 70 16.02 -2.43 -1.27
CA LEU A 70 16.59 -2.07 -2.57
C LEU A 70 16.82 -0.56 -2.66
N TYR A 71 15.90 0.25 -2.14
CA TYR A 71 16.03 1.71 -2.08
C TYR A 71 17.20 2.14 -1.20
N GLU A 72 17.35 1.56 -0.01
CA GLU A 72 18.49 1.85 0.89
C GLU A 72 19.85 1.49 0.25
N LYS A 73 19.87 0.50 -0.64
CA LYS A 73 21.05 0.11 -1.42
C LYS A 73 21.28 0.95 -2.68
N GLY A 74 20.40 1.90 -2.99
CA GLY A 74 20.46 2.71 -4.21
C GLY A 74 20.20 1.92 -5.50
N SER A 75 19.44 0.82 -5.43
CA SER A 75 19.09 0.02 -6.61
C SER A 75 18.21 0.83 -7.57
N LYS A 76 18.45 0.65 -8.88
CA LYS A 76 17.62 1.22 -9.94
C LYS A 76 16.32 0.45 -10.18
N GLU A 77 16.12 -0.67 -9.49
CA GLU A 77 14.87 -1.46 -9.55
C GLU A 77 13.70 -0.78 -8.86
N VAL A 78 13.96 0.28 -8.09
CA VAL A 78 12.97 1.04 -7.35
C VAL A 78 13.03 2.51 -7.70
N THR A 79 11.85 3.13 -7.81
CA THR A 79 11.73 4.58 -7.98
C THR A 79 11.20 5.17 -6.68
N TYR A 80 11.97 6.09 -6.09
CA TYR A 80 11.51 6.89 -4.95
C TYR A 80 10.63 8.05 -5.42
N TYR A 81 9.61 8.38 -4.63
CA TYR A 81 8.79 9.55 -4.91
C TYR A 81 8.66 10.47 -3.69
N PHE A 82 8.32 9.94 -2.51
CA PHE A 82 8.21 10.75 -1.27
C PHE A 82 8.24 9.88 -0.01
N GLY A 83 8.27 10.55 1.14
CA GLY A 83 8.12 9.96 2.47
C GLY A 83 9.37 9.26 3.00
N SER A 84 9.20 8.59 4.12
CA SER A 84 10.24 7.85 4.87
C SER A 84 9.65 6.62 5.56
N ASN A 85 10.52 5.66 5.90
CA ASN A 85 10.20 4.60 6.83
C ASN A 85 11.00 4.82 8.12
N ASP A 86 10.32 5.33 9.15
CA ASP A 86 10.93 5.78 10.40
C ASP A 86 10.56 4.88 11.59
N GLU A 87 10.00 3.70 11.33
CA GLU A 87 9.77 2.70 12.37
C GLU A 87 11.06 2.38 13.14
N LYS A 88 10.98 2.46 14.46
CA LYS A 88 12.12 2.28 15.38
C LYS A 88 12.35 0.81 15.77
N MET A 89 11.43 -0.07 15.39
CA MET A 89 11.47 -1.52 15.63
C MET A 89 12.55 -2.20 14.75
N ILE A 90 12.93 -3.43 15.11
CA ILE A 90 14.01 -4.19 14.43
C ILE A 90 13.80 -4.27 12.90
N ASN A 91 12.55 -4.40 12.47
CA ASN A 91 12.18 -4.37 11.06
C ASN A 91 11.46 -3.07 10.76
N LYS A 92 12.08 -2.21 9.94
CA LYS A 92 11.47 -0.95 9.46
C LYS A 92 10.18 -1.13 8.65
N VAL A 93 9.81 -2.38 8.31
CA VAL A 93 8.57 -2.76 7.65
C VAL A 93 8.01 -4.01 8.34
N CYS A 94 6.87 -3.88 9.01
CA CYS A 94 6.24 -4.97 9.78
C CYS A 94 5.34 -5.86 8.91
N ALA A 95 5.92 -6.44 7.86
CA ALA A 95 5.24 -7.43 7.02
C ALA A 95 5.22 -8.83 7.64
N SER A 96 4.21 -9.63 7.27
CA SER A 96 4.12 -11.05 7.60
C SER A 96 5.36 -11.84 7.16
N ASN A 97 5.66 -12.91 7.90
CA ASN A 97 6.67 -13.90 7.51
C ASN A 97 6.13 -14.88 6.44
N TYR A 98 4.82 -14.96 6.28
CA TYR A 98 4.19 -15.80 5.26
C TYR A 98 4.04 -15.00 3.95
N PRO A 99 4.54 -15.51 2.82
CA PRO A 99 4.45 -14.82 1.55
C PRO A 99 3.04 -14.95 0.96
N SER A 100 2.36 -13.82 0.76
CA SER A 100 1.13 -13.78 -0.05
C SER A 100 1.44 -13.83 -1.54
N LYS A 101 0.61 -14.55 -2.30
CA LYS A 101 0.69 -14.58 -3.78
C LYS A 101 0.17 -13.30 -4.43
N ILE A 102 -0.44 -12.38 -3.69
CA ILE A 102 -1.18 -11.26 -4.26
C ILE A 102 -0.32 -10.34 -5.15
N PHE A 103 0.93 -10.09 -4.77
CA PHE A 103 1.83 -9.24 -5.55
C PHE A 103 2.19 -9.90 -6.88
N ASP A 104 2.55 -11.19 -6.87
CA ASP A 104 2.87 -11.93 -8.09
C ASP A 104 1.65 -12.09 -9.00
N THR A 105 0.46 -12.28 -8.42
CA THR A 105 -0.80 -12.29 -9.17
C THR A 105 -1.08 -10.93 -9.80
N ALA A 106 -0.89 -9.83 -9.08
CA ALA A 106 -1.01 -8.47 -9.61
C ALA A 106 -0.04 -8.20 -10.78
N LEU A 107 1.22 -8.65 -10.66
CA LEU A 107 2.19 -8.57 -11.76
C LEU A 107 1.74 -9.36 -13.00
N LYS A 108 1.23 -10.58 -12.81
CA LYS A 108 0.75 -11.44 -13.91
C LYS A 108 -0.47 -10.84 -14.61
N LEU A 109 -1.36 -10.19 -13.86
CA LEU A 109 -2.52 -9.50 -14.42
C LEU A 109 -2.12 -8.22 -15.16
N GLY A 110 -1.07 -7.52 -14.71
CA GLY A 110 -0.52 -6.32 -15.37
C GLY A 110 -1.41 -5.07 -15.31
N SER A 111 -2.60 -5.19 -14.71
CA SER A 111 -3.60 -4.13 -14.63
C SER A 111 -3.58 -3.38 -13.30
N THR A 112 -2.94 -3.92 -12.27
CA THR A 112 -2.69 -3.23 -10.99
C THR A 112 -1.65 -2.13 -11.13
N LYS A 113 -1.96 -0.95 -10.58
CA LYS A 113 -1.05 0.21 -10.59
C LYS A 113 -0.48 0.58 -9.23
N ALA A 114 -1.25 0.41 -8.16
CA ALA A 114 -0.82 0.81 -6.83
C ALA A 114 -1.39 -0.08 -5.73
N PHE A 115 -0.57 -0.33 -4.72
CA PHE A 115 -0.92 -0.92 -3.44
C PHE A 115 -0.78 0.14 -2.34
N PHE A 116 -1.72 0.12 -1.40
CA PHE A 116 -1.75 1.04 -0.27
C PHE A 116 -1.84 0.26 1.03
N CYS A 117 -1.04 0.64 2.02
CA CYS A 117 -1.09 0.07 3.36
C CYS A 117 -0.88 1.10 4.48
N GLY A 118 -1.05 0.64 5.71
CA GLY A 118 -0.77 1.39 6.93
C GLY A 118 0.06 0.51 7.87
N HIS A 119 -0.48 0.26 9.07
CA HIS A 119 0.07 -0.66 10.10
C HIS A 119 1.37 -0.20 10.76
N ASP A 120 2.34 0.26 9.98
CA ASP A 120 3.56 0.89 10.47
C ASP A 120 3.30 2.39 10.67
N HIS A 121 3.11 2.81 11.92
CA HIS A 121 2.58 4.14 12.26
C HIS A 121 3.57 5.28 12.00
N TYR A 122 4.86 5.01 11.87
CA TYR A 122 5.89 5.98 11.48
C TYR A 122 6.23 5.96 10.00
N ASN A 123 5.76 4.96 9.25
CA ASN A 123 6.04 4.84 7.82
C ASN A 123 5.02 5.63 7.01
N ASN A 124 5.52 6.41 6.06
CA ASN A 124 4.69 7.12 5.07
C ASN A 124 5.35 7.10 3.67
N MET A 125 6.39 6.28 3.50
CA MET A 125 7.15 6.11 2.27
C MET A 125 6.26 5.69 1.10
N SER A 126 6.63 6.15 -0.08
CA SER A 126 6.14 5.57 -1.30
C SER A 126 7.22 5.32 -2.35
N LEU A 127 7.33 4.05 -2.74
CA LEU A 127 8.28 3.52 -3.73
C LEU A 127 7.51 2.84 -4.86
N GLU A 128 8.04 2.84 -6.06
CA GLU A 128 7.57 1.94 -7.12
C GLU A 128 8.53 0.77 -7.26
N TYR A 129 7.99 -0.45 -7.31
CA TYR A 129 8.76 -1.67 -7.49
C TYR A 129 8.06 -2.56 -8.52
N LYS A 130 8.80 -2.98 -9.55
CA LYS A 130 8.26 -3.78 -10.68
C LYS A 130 7.00 -3.18 -11.33
N GLY A 131 6.94 -1.85 -11.42
CA GLY A 131 5.82 -1.12 -12.04
C GLY A 131 4.55 -1.03 -11.19
N ILE A 132 4.59 -1.44 -9.92
CA ILE A 132 3.51 -1.23 -8.94
C ILE A 132 3.99 -0.22 -7.91
N ARG A 133 3.20 0.83 -7.71
CA ARG A 133 3.41 1.83 -6.67
C ARG A 133 3.03 1.26 -5.30
N LEU A 134 3.96 1.22 -4.36
CA LEU A 134 3.77 0.78 -2.98
C LEU A 134 3.74 2.02 -2.10
N THR A 135 2.63 2.29 -1.42
CA THR A 135 2.43 3.52 -0.65
C THR A 135 1.96 3.22 0.76
N TYR A 136 2.69 3.72 1.76
CA TYR A 136 2.14 3.88 3.11
C TYR A 136 1.27 5.14 3.16
N GLY A 137 0.09 5.00 3.75
CA GLY A 137 -0.73 6.14 4.16
C GLY A 137 -0.07 6.92 5.30
N MET A 138 -0.28 8.23 5.36
CA MET A 138 0.07 8.98 6.56
C MET A 138 -0.76 8.47 7.75
N SER A 139 -0.14 8.46 8.93
CA SER A 139 -0.78 8.05 10.18
C SER A 139 -1.56 9.23 10.78
N ILE A 140 -2.47 8.95 11.71
CA ILE A 140 -3.10 9.95 12.58
C ILE A 140 -2.87 9.62 14.06
N ASP A 141 -1.94 8.72 14.35
CA ASP A 141 -1.84 8.09 15.65
C ASP A 141 -1.13 8.94 16.71
N TYR A 142 -1.58 8.73 17.95
CA TYR A 142 -1.10 9.33 19.19
C TYR A 142 -0.80 8.29 20.27
N LEU A 143 -1.13 7.01 20.07
CA LEU A 143 -1.26 6.04 21.17
C LEU A 143 -0.51 4.72 20.98
N ALA A 144 -0.12 4.31 19.77
CA ALA A 144 0.43 2.96 19.56
C ALA A 144 1.79 2.74 20.23
N MET A 145 2.58 3.80 20.44
CA MET A 145 3.91 3.70 21.05
C MET A 145 4.15 4.86 22.02
N PRO A 146 4.81 4.63 23.17
CA PRO A 146 5.20 5.71 24.07
C PRO A 146 6.01 6.79 23.34
N GLY A 147 5.58 8.04 23.46
CA GLY A 147 6.24 9.19 22.85
C GLY A 147 5.76 9.53 21.44
N ILE A 148 4.98 8.66 20.78
CA ILE A 148 4.44 8.93 19.43
C ILE A 148 3.53 10.16 19.42
N GLU A 149 2.91 10.51 20.55
CA GLU A 149 2.10 11.71 20.72
C GLU A 149 2.90 12.99 20.45
N ASN A 150 4.22 12.97 20.60
CA ASN A 150 5.11 14.11 20.36
C ASN A 150 5.69 14.16 18.94
N ASP A 151 5.56 13.08 18.16
CA ASP A 151 6.05 12.99 16.78
C ASP A 151 4.92 13.39 15.81
N THR A 152 5.18 14.37 14.93
CA THR A 152 4.17 14.91 13.98
C THR A 152 4.49 14.68 12.51
N LYS A 153 5.71 14.23 12.17
CA LYS A 153 6.17 14.06 10.78
C LYS A 153 5.34 13.05 9.99
N GLN A 154 4.92 11.99 10.67
CA GLN A 154 4.10 10.91 10.16
C GLN A 154 2.61 11.26 10.09
N ARG A 155 2.18 12.39 10.69
CA ARG A 155 0.77 12.75 10.83
C ARG A 155 0.21 13.48 9.63
N GLY A 156 -0.96 13.06 9.17
CA GLY A 156 -1.67 13.74 8.09
C GLY A 156 -2.65 12.83 7.36
N GLY A 157 -2.94 13.17 6.11
CA GLY A 157 -3.68 12.32 5.19
C GLY A 157 -2.87 12.05 3.92
N THR A 158 -3.21 10.98 3.22
CA THR A 158 -2.70 10.72 1.87
C THR A 158 -3.84 10.96 0.88
N LEU A 159 -3.68 11.95 -0.01
CA LEU A 159 -4.63 12.25 -1.07
C LEU A 159 -4.29 11.43 -2.31
N ILE A 160 -5.27 10.66 -2.79
CA ILE A 160 -5.17 9.90 -4.03
C ILE A 160 -6.16 10.50 -5.02
N THR A 161 -5.65 11.09 -6.10
CA THR A 161 -6.47 11.65 -7.17
C THR A 161 -6.44 10.70 -8.36
N VAL A 162 -7.61 10.17 -8.75
CA VAL A 162 -7.75 9.29 -9.93
C VAL A 162 -8.37 10.08 -11.08
N HIS A 163 -7.68 10.14 -12.20
CA HIS A 163 -8.09 10.87 -13.40
C HIS A 163 -8.95 10.00 -14.32
N LYS A 164 -9.60 10.62 -15.31
CA LYS A 164 -10.52 9.95 -16.24
C LYS A 164 -9.84 8.91 -17.14
N ASP A 165 -8.53 9.02 -17.34
CA ASP A 165 -7.70 8.11 -18.12
C ASP A 165 -7.04 7.01 -17.27
N SER A 166 -7.51 6.86 -16.02
CA SER A 166 -6.96 5.95 -15.01
C SER A 166 -5.54 6.26 -14.56
N SER A 167 -4.94 7.38 -15.00
CA SER A 167 -3.74 7.93 -14.34
C SER A 167 -4.10 8.42 -12.94
N TYR A 168 -3.09 8.55 -12.09
CA TYR A 168 -3.30 8.92 -10.70
C TYR A 168 -2.13 9.69 -10.13
N ASP A 169 -2.44 10.58 -9.18
CA ASP A 169 -1.47 11.30 -8.36
C ASP A 169 -1.64 10.88 -6.90
N ILE A 170 -0.53 10.90 -6.16
CA ILE A 170 -0.52 10.64 -4.72
C ILE A 170 0.24 11.76 -4.04
N GLU A 171 -0.42 12.40 -3.08
CA GLU A 171 0.14 13.51 -2.31
C GLU A 171 0.01 13.24 -0.81
N GLN A 172 1.05 13.60 -0.06
CA GLN A 172 0.96 13.67 1.40
C GLN A 172 0.39 15.03 1.79
N ILE A 173 -0.57 15.04 2.70
CA ILE A 173 -1.15 16.22 3.32
C ILE A 173 -0.79 16.18 4.82
N PRO A 174 0.40 16.67 5.21
CA PRO A 174 0.82 16.64 6.60
C PRO A 174 -0.11 17.46 7.50
N LEU A 175 -0.34 17.03 8.73
CA LEU A 175 -1.13 17.78 9.72
C LEU A 175 -0.65 19.24 9.83
N THR A 176 0.66 19.44 9.82
CA THR A 176 1.32 20.75 9.93
C THR A 176 1.12 21.67 8.72
N SER A 177 0.60 21.16 7.60
CA SER A 177 0.25 21.98 6.42
C SER A 177 -1.15 22.59 6.54
N ILE A 178 -2.01 22.04 7.39
CA ILE A 178 -3.39 22.48 7.60
C ILE A 178 -3.46 23.51 8.73
N GLU A 179 -2.67 23.36 9.78
CA GLU A 179 -2.63 24.26 10.95
C GLU A 179 -2.07 25.68 10.65
N LYS A 180 -1.58 25.91 9.43
CA LYS A 180 -1.03 27.21 9.00
C LYS A 180 -2.01 28.08 8.19
N GLN A 181 -3.27 27.66 8.06
CA GLN A 181 -4.36 28.46 7.48
C GLN A 181 -5.20 29.11 8.58
#